data_AF-A0A239B374-F1
#
_entry.id   AF-A0A239B374-F1
#
_cell.length_a   1.000
_cell.length_b   1.000
_cell.length_c   1.000
_cell.angle_alpha   90.00
_cell.angle_beta   90.00
_cell.angle_gamma   90.00
#
_symmetry.space_group_name_H-M   'P 1'
#
loop_
_entity.id
_entity.type
_entity.pdbx_description
1 polymer ?
#
loop_
_entity_poly.entity_id
_entity_poly.type
_entity_poly.pdbx_seq_one_letter_code
_entity_poly.pdbx_strand_id
1 'polypeptide(L)'
;MRAYLVLILFAMLAACSTPAVKEPVPVIPPLPEGTIAEPEVEKNPYTQHFVARDLHGIKLQEATGQPRIYQGRLEMDDYQRMLSDGYEMVGYASFESGEVPHSYALAQANRVNAAAVIVYTKPLVELASTVRSRQTQQQSERKNVMIGNEKAYSHFASYWAKLIPQALGVHVMQRRDGDVEPGLIVLAVVTGSPAAEAGVAIGDRLLTLGGEALSSGQVLQAASQRYAGQDVELVFKRAQAQQRVRVTPGSNG
;
A
#
# COMPACT_ATOMS: atom_id res chain seq x y z
N MET A 1 5.35 13.89 12.66
CA MET A 1 6.22 14.82 11.91
C MET A 1 7.11 14.02 10.98
N ARG A 2 7.15 14.37 9.68
CA ARG A 2 7.95 13.77 8.57
C ARG A 2 7.21 12.72 7.73
N ALA A 3 7.17 12.93 6.41
CA ALA A 3 7.30 11.87 5.38
C ALA A 3 6.12 11.07 4.79
N TYR A 4 4.83 11.36 5.02
CA TYR A 4 3.89 11.26 3.86
C TYR A 4 4.31 12.28 2.78
N LEU A 5 4.90 13.39 3.27
CA LEU A 5 5.51 14.51 2.55
C LEU A 5 6.76 14.16 1.72
N VAL A 6 7.28 12.92 1.77
CA VAL A 6 8.24 12.45 0.75
C VAL A 6 7.43 11.90 -0.41
N LEU A 7 7.02 12.81 -1.28
CA LEU A 7 6.17 12.55 -2.43
C LEU A 7 6.81 11.66 -3.53
N ILE A 8 8.09 11.58 -3.85
CA ILE A 8 9.17 12.49 -3.51
C ILE A 8 10.49 11.86 -3.93
N LEU A 9 11.19 11.37 -2.92
CA LEU A 9 12.55 10.91 -3.07
C LEU A 9 12.53 9.52 -3.68
N PHE A 10 12.96 9.42 -4.92
CA PHE A 10 13.35 8.16 -5.55
C PHE A 10 12.35 7.42 -6.47
N ALA A 11 11.61 8.19 -7.26
CA ALA A 11 11.64 8.00 -8.73
C ALA A 11 13.03 8.38 -9.34
N MET A 12 14.10 8.39 -8.55
CA MET A 12 15.31 9.23 -8.72
C MET A 12 16.61 8.44 -8.85
N LEU A 13 16.59 7.16 -9.21
CA LEU A 13 17.78 6.57 -9.84
C LEU A 13 17.36 5.81 -11.09
N ALA A 14 17.10 6.55 -12.16
CA ALA A 14 17.41 6.06 -13.47
C ALA A 14 18.92 5.75 -13.52
N ALA A 15 19.31 4.50 -13.23
CA ALA A 15 20.51 3.83 -13.75
C ALA A 15 20.74 2.51 -12.98
N CYS A 16 20.21 1.43 -13.53
CA CYS A 16 20.93 0.19 -13.85
C CYS A 16 19.93 -0.96 -13.87
N SER A 17 19.79 -1.53 -15.06
CA SER A 17 19.08 -2.78 -15.34
C SER A 17 19.57 -3.91 -14.45
N THR A 18 18.83 -4.18 -13.38
CA THR A 18 18.77 -5.50 -12.77
C THR A 18 17.32 -5.94 -12.82
N PRO A 19 16.98 -7.08 -13.46
CA PRO A 19 15.66 -7.65 -13.32
C PRO A 19 15.42 -7.86 -11.82
N ALA A 20 14.32 -7.30 -11.31
CA ALA A 20 13.91 -7.52 -9.92
C ALA A 20 13.98 -9.04 -9.67
N VAL A 21 14.88 -9.41 -8.77
CA VAL A 21 15.21 -10.79 -8.46
C VAL A 21 13.89 -11.49 -8.12
N LYS A 22 13.58 -12.54 -8.89
CA LYS A 22 12.47 -13.48 -8.67
C LYS A 22 12.74 -14.33 -7.42
N GLU A 23 13.04 -13.73 -6.28
CA GLU A 23 12.97 -14.46 -5.04
C GLU A 23 11.48 -14.59 -4.69
N PRO A 24 10.96 -15.82 -4.50
CA PRO A 24 9.60 -15.98 -4.03
C PRO A 24 9.47 -15.25 -2.69
N VAL A 25 8.53 -14.32 -2.64
CA VAL A 25 8.22 -13.56 -1.43
C VAL A 25 7.97 -14.55 -0.29
N PRO A 26 8.61 -14.40 0.88
CA PRO A 26 8.34 -15.25 2.02
C PRO A 26 6.84 -15.21 2.32
N VAL A 27 6.21 -16.38 2.29
CA VAL A 27 4.81 -16.56 2.70
C VAL A 27 4.72 -16.08 4.15
N ILE A 28 3.98 -14.99 4.38
CA ILE A 28 3.65 -14.55 5.74
C ILE A 28 2.59 -15.54 6.24
N PRO A 29 2.88 -16.39 7.24
CA PRO A 29 1.89 -17.33 7.73
C PRO A 29 0.75 -16.54 8.41
N PRO A 30 -0.52 -16.93 8.18
CA PRO A 30 -1.61 -16.38 8.96
C PRO A 30 -1.36 -16.68 10.45
N LEU A 31 -1.65 -15.70 11.31
CA LEU A 31 -1.68 -15.95 12.75
C LEU A 31 -2.78 -16.98 13.05
N PRO A 32 -2.60 -17.87 14.05
CA PRO A 32 -3.57 -18.90 14.37
C PRO A 32 -4.95 -18.29 14.66
N GLU A 33 -6.01 -18.93 14.14
CA GLU A 33 -7.40 -18.56 14.39
C GLU A 33 -7.71 -18.68 15.89
N GLY A 34 -7.59 -17.57 16.61
CA GLY A 34 -8.07 -17.43 17.98
C GLY A 34 -9.42 -16.72 17.96
N THR A 35 -10.47 -17.37 18.46
CA THR A 35 -11.74 -16.72 18.78
C THR A 35 -11.52 -15.74 19.93
N ILE A 36 -11.20 -14.49 19.60
CA ILE A 36 -11.16 -13.39 20.55
C ILE A 36 -12.41 -12.56 20.28
N ALA A 37 -13.26 -12.40 21.31
CA ALA A 37 -14.47 -11.57 21.23
C ALA A 37 -14.13 -10.23 20.57
N GLU A 38 -14.93 -9.83 19.58
CA GLU A 38 -14.73 -8.55 18.90
C GLU A 38 -14.75 -7.44 19.95
N PRO A 39 -13.68 -6.62 20.04
CA PRO A 39 -13.65 -5.53 21.00
C PRO A 39 -14.77 -4.54 20.69
N GLU A 40 -15.35 -3.93 21.73
CA GLU A 40 -16.29 -2.82 21.55
C GLU A 40 -15.69 -1.78 20.60
N VAL A 41 -16.43 -1.42 19.55
CA VAL A 41 -15.97 -0.55 18.46
C VAL A 41 -15.35 0.76 18.99
N GLU A 42 -15.93 1.31 20.05
CA GLU A 42 -15.46 2.53 20.70
C GLU A 42 -14.11 2.41 21.39
N LYS A 43 -13.64 1.19 21.71
CA LYS A 43 -12.35 0.92 22.35
C LYS A 43 -11.28 0.43 21.38
N ASN A 44 -11.60 0.29 20.10
CA ASN A 44 -10.64 -0.20 19.10
C ASN A 44 -9.81 0.97 18.53
N PRO A 45 -8.51 1.13 18.91
CA PRO A 45 -7.69 2.22 18.40
C PRO A 45 -7.48 2.15 16.88
N TYR A 46 -7.50 0.96 16.26
CA TYR A 46 -7.44 0.85 14.80
C TYR A 46 -8.68 1.43 14.11
N THR A 47 -9.83 1.41 14.77
CA THR A 47 -11.05 2.06 14.29
C THR A 47 -11.02 3.57 14.56
N GLN A 48 -10.61 3.98 15.76
CA GLN A 48 -10.55 5.39 16.16
C GLN A 48 -9.59 6.22 15.30
N HIS A 49 -8.47 5.60 14.91
CA HIS A 49 -7.41 6.25 14.12
C HIS A 49 -7.46 5.88 12.63
N PHE A 50 -8.58 5.32 12.16
CA PHE A 50 -8.72 4.96 10.75
C PHE A 50 -8.88 6.19 9.86
N VAL A 51 -8.12 6.22 8.79
CA VAL A 51 -8.20 7.19 7.71
C VAL A 51 -8.54 6.45 6.42
N ALA A 52 -9.73 6.69 5.90
CA ALA A 52 -10.15 6.18 4.60
C ALA A 52 -9.33 6.85 3.49
N ARG A 53 -9.00 6.09 2.44
CA ARG A 53 -8.41 6.64 1.22
C ARG A 53 -9.49 6.93 0.19
N ASP A 54 -9.33 8.04 -0.52
CA ASP A 54 -10.10 8.27 -1.74
C ASP A 54 -9.59 7.32 -2.83
N LEU A 55 -10.52 6.58 -3.42
CA LEU A 55 -10.26 5.58 -4.45
C LEU A 55 -10.48 6.15 -5.86
N HIS A 56 -10.97 7.38 -6.00
CA HIS A 56 -11.12 8.08 -7.28
C HIS A 56 -11.86 7.28 -8.35
N GLY A 57 -12.89 6.52 -7.93
CA GLY A 57 -13.72 5.69 -8.80
C GLY A 57 -13.16 4.30 -9.10
N ILE A 58 -12.02 3.91 -8.51
CA ILE A 58 -11.53 2.53 -8.58
C ILE A 58 -12.58 1.60 -7.99
N LYS A 59 -12.95 0.56 -8.76
CA LYS A 59 -13.91 -0.45 -8.35
C LYS A 59 -13.21 -1.64 -7.70
N LEU A 60 -13.77 -2.11 -6.59
CA LEU A 60 -13.23 -3.18 -5.77
C LEU A 60 -14.15 -4.40 -5.82
N GLN A 61 -13.56 -5.58 -5.65
CA GLN A 61 -14.30 -6.80 -5.36
C GLN A 61 -14.86 -6.72 -3.93
N GLU A 62 -16.04 -7.28 -3.73
CA GLU A 62 -16.54 -7.52 -2.38
C GLU A 62 -15.66 -8.55 -1.66
N ALA A 63 -15.36 -8.33 -0.37
CA ALA A 63 -14.59 -9.30 0.38
C ALA A 63 -15.43 -10.58 0.56
N THR A 64 -14.86 -11.71 0.14
CA THR A 64 -15.47 -13.03 0.34
C THR A 64 -14.70 -13.75 1.45
N GLY A 65 -15.31 -13.86 2.63
CA GLY A 65 -14.72 -14.49 3.80
C GLY A 65 -13.94 -13.55 4.70
N GLN A 66 -13.18 -14.12 5.65
CA GLN A 66 -12.44 -13.34 6.64
C GLN A 66 -11.18 -12.69 6.02
N PRO A 67 -10.86 -11.44 6.39
CA PRO A 67 -9.65 -10.77 5.95
C PRO A 67 -8.40 -11.51 6.41
N ARG A 68 -7.38 -11.53 5.57
CA ARG A 68 -6.06 -12.06 5.96
C ARG A 68 -5.28 -11.01 6.73
N ILE A 69 -4.66 -11.41 7.84
CA ILE A 69 -3.76 -10.55 8.59
C ILE A 69 -2.31 -10.92 8.33
N TYR A 70 -1.48 -9.90 8.08
CA TYR A 70 -0.06 -10.01 7.84
C TYR A 70 0.72 -9.15 8.82
N GLN A 71 1.86 -9.63 9.29
CA GLN A 71 2.83 -8.81 10.01
C GLN A 71 3.78 -8.16 9.00
N GLY A 72 3.76 -6.83 8.94
CA GLY A 72 4.59 -6.04 8.04
C GLY A 72 6.06 -6.02 8.46
N ARG A 73 6.95 -5.86 7.49
CA ARG A 73 8.41 -5.77 7.70
C ARG A 73 8.97 -4.47 7.16
N LEU A 74 8.76 -4.22 5.87
CA LEU A 74 9.25 -3.05 5.13
C LEU A 74 8.07 -2.43 4.41
N GLU A 75 7.56 -1.34 4.97
CA GLU A 75 6.28 -0.73 4.56
C GLU A 75 6.19 -0.47 3.05
N MET A 76 7.27 -0.01 2.43
CA MET A 76 7.31 0.30 1.00
C MET A 76 7.25 -0.95 0.13
N ASP A 77 8.01 -1.99 0.47
CA ASP A 77 8.05 -3.25 -0.28
C ASP A 77 6.72 -4.01 -0.13
N ASP A 78 6.16 -3.95 1.08
CA ASP A 78 4.86 -4.51 1.42
C ASP A 78 3.74 -3.79 0.65
N TYR A 79 3.78 -2.46 0.58
CA TYR A 79 2.86 -1.67 -0.23
C TYR A 79 2.96 -2.02 -1.72
N GLN A 80 4.17 -2.06 -2.28
CA GLN A 80 4.39 -2.37 -3.69
C GLN A 80 3.91 -3.77 -4.05
N ARG A 81 4.14 -4.74 -3.16
CA ARG A 81 3.69 -6.12 -3.33
C ARG A 81 2.18 -6.21 -3.36
N MET A 82 1.49 -5.58 -2.42
CA MET A 82 0.02 -5.59 -2.39
C MET A 82 -0.57 -5.04 -3.70
N LEU A 83 -0.02 -3.95 -4.24
CA LEU A 83 -0.43 -3.44 -5.55
C LEU A 83 -0.17 -4.45 -6.67
N SER A 84 1.01 -5.07 -6.71
CA SER A 84 1.33 -6.08 -7.73
C SER A 84 0.45 -7.34 -7.64
N ASP A 85 -0.02 -7.67 -6.44
CA ASP A 85 -0.97 -8.76 -6.18
C ASP A 85 -2.43 -8.38 -6.48
N GLY A 86 -2.66 -7.18 -7.03
CA GLY A 86 -3.98 -6.71 -7.46
C GLY A 86 -4.85 -6.20 -6.30
N TYR A 87 -4.23 -5.75 -5.21
CA TYR A 87 -4.94 -5.05 -4.14
C TYR A 87 -4.84 -3.54 -4.29
N GLU A 88 -5.83 -2.84 -3.75
CA GLU A 88 -5.84 -1.40 -3.59
C GLU A 88 -5.97 -1.06 -2.09
N MET A 89 -5.23 -0.05 -1.63
CA MET A 89 -5.26 0.35 -0.23
C MET A 89 -6.50 1.23 0.03
N VAL A 90 -7.44 0.71 0.82
CA VAL A 90 -8.70 1.40 1.16
C VAL A 90 -8.57 2.35 2.34
N GLY A 91 -7.51 2.21 3.12
CA GLY A 91 -7.24 3.09 4.24
C GLY A 91 -6.09 2.60 5.10
N TYR A 92 -5.81 3.36 6.16
CA TYR A 92 -4.79 3.01 7.14
C TYR A 92 -5.20 3.48 8.52
N ALA A 93 -4.54 2.96 9.56
CA ALA A 93 -4.62 3.48 10.91
C ALA A 93 -3.21 3.65 11.48
N SER A 94 -2.98 4.72 12.24
CA SER A 94 -1.68 5.02 12.86
C SER A 94 -1.88 5.64 14.23
N PHE A 95 -1.23 5.09 15.26
CA PHE A 95 -1.33 5.60 16.63
C PHE A 95 -0.15 5.14 17.50
N GLU A 96 -0.01 5.74 18.68
CA GLU A 96 0.96 5.34 19.70
C GLU A 96 0.20 4.83 20.93
N SER A 97 0.57 3.65 21.42
CA SER A 97 -0.08 3.05 22.59
C SER A 97 0.80 1.96 23.21
N GLY A 98 0.31 1.33 24.29
CA GLY A 98 0.82 0.04 24.74
C GLY A 98 0.58 -1.07 23.70
N GLU A 99 0.76 -2.32 24.12
CA GLU A 99 0.49 -3.48 23.26
C GLU A 99 -1.00 -3.55 22.89
N VAL A 100 -1.29 -3.79 21.61
CA VAL A 100 -2.65 -3.91 21.08
C VAL A 100 -2.77 -5.25 20.36
N PRO A 101 -3.78 -6.08 20.68
CA PRO A 101 -3.98 -7.35 20.00
C PRO A 101 -4.24 -7.16 18.49
N HIS A 102 -3.62 -8.01 17.68
CA HIS A 102 -3.79 -7.97 16.22
C HIS A 102 -5.24 -8.23 15.76
N SER A 103 -6.06 -8.91 16.58
CA SER A 103 -7.49 -9.12 16.31
C SER A 103 -8.27 -7.81 16.17
N TYR A 104 -7.80 -6.72 16.77
CA TYR A 104 -8.42 -5.40 16.65
C TYR A 104 -8.25 -4.83 15.24
N ALA A 105 -7.09 -5.06 14.61
CA ALA A 105 -6.86 -4.70 13.22
C ALA A 105 -7.73 -5.56 12.28
N LEU A 106 -7.92 -6.84 12.59
CA LEU A 106 -8.82 -7.72 11.83
C LEU A 106 -10.28 -7.25 11.90
N ALA A 107 -10.76 -6.87 13.10
CA ALA A 107 -12.10 -6.30 13.27
C ALA A 107 -12.29 -5.02 12.44
N GLN A 108 -11.28 -4.15 12.39
CA GLN A 108 -11.32 -2.97 11.52
C GLN A 108 -11.31 -3.36 10.03
N ALA A 109 -10.53 -4.38 9.63
CA ALA A 109 -10.49 -4.87 8.26
C ALA A 109 -11.86 -5.35 7.78
N ASN A 110 -12.59 -6.11 8.61
CA ASN A 110 -13.98 -6.49 8.34
C ASN A 110 -14.89 -5.27 8.13
N ARG A 111 -14.78 -4.27 9.02
CA ARG A 111 -15.61 -3.06 8.97
C ARG A 111 -15.45 -2.27 7.67
N VAL A 112 -14.25 -2.24 7.12
CA VAL A 112 -13.94 -1.50 5.89
C VAL A 112 -13.98 -2.38 4.64
N ASN A 113 -14.52 -3.60 4.76
CA ASN A 113 -14.60 -4.58 3.68
C ASN A 113 -13.24 -4.88 3.03
N ALA A 114 -12.17 -4.86 3.82
CA ALA A 114 -10.83 -5.20 3.36
C ALA A 114 -10.67 -6.72 3.29
N ALA A 115 -10.04 -7.20 2.22
CA ALA A 115 -9.66 -8.61 2.08
C ALA A 115 -8.33 -8.93 2.80
N ALA A 116 -7.53 -7.92 3.14
CA ALA A 116 -6.29 -8.07 3.88
C ALA A 116 -5.95 -6.85 4.74
N VAL A 117 -5.18 -7.06 5.80
CA VAL A 117 -4.56 -6.03 6.64
C VAL A 117 -3.10 -6.36 6.90
N ILE A 118 -2.21 -5.37 6.79
CA ILE A 118 -0.80 -5.48 7.17
C ILE A 118 -0.57 -4.63 8.42
N VAL A 119 -0.10 -5.25 9.50
CA VAL A 119 0.14 -4.60 10.80
C VAL A 119 1.63 -4.46 11.07
N TYR A 120 2.04 -3.26 11.48
CA TYR A 120 3.39 -2.91 11.87
C TYR A 120 3.36 -2.39 13.31
N THR A 121 4.22 -2.94 14.15
CA THR A 121 4.40 -2.50 15.53
C THR A 121 5.88 -2.22 15.76
N LYS A 122 6.21 -0.97 16.06
CA LYS A 122 7.58 -0.52 16.28
C LYS A 122 7.70 -0.01 17.72
N PRO A 123 8.67 -0.47 18.52
CA PRO A 123 8.87 0.08 19.86
C PRO A 123 9.24 1.56 19.75
N LEU A 124 8.59 2.41 20.53
CA LEU A 124 9.03 3.78 20.71
C LEU A 124 10.25 3.71 21.63
N VAL A 125 11.43 4.05 21.11
CA VAL A 125 12.64 4.08 21.92
C VAL A 125 12.45 5.16 22.97
N GLU A 126 12.38 4.75 24.23
CA GLU A 126 12.39 5.64 25.37
C GLU A 126 13.73 6.40 25.36
N LEU A 127 13.69 7.74 25.23
CA LEU A 127 14.83 8.60 25.59
C LEU A 127 15.01 8.56 27.12
N ALA A 128 15.26 7.38 27.69
CA ALA A 128 15.34 7.15 29.14
C ALA A 128 16.78 6.97 29.64
N SER A 129 17.81 7.31 28.85
CA SER A 129 19.21 7.13 29.27
C SER A 129 20.05 8.40 29.38
N THR A 130 19.59 9.59 28.95
CA THR A 130 20.40 10.83 29.06
C THR A 130 20.13 11.70 30.27
N VAL A 131 19.03 11.49 31.01
CA VAL A 131 18.71 12.29 32.20
C VAL A 131 19.07 11.57 33.52
N ARG A 132 19.21 10.23 33.49
CA ARG A 132 19.45 9.43 34.71
C ARG A 132 20.89 9.47 35.24
N SER A 133 21.84 10.02 34.49
CA SER A 133 23.26 10.08 34.85
C SER A 133 23.74 11.46 35.33
N ARG A 134 22.84 12.44 35.57
CA ARG A 134 23.21 13.75 36.15
C ARG A 134 22.58 14.09 37.51
N GLN A 135 21.68 13.27 38.04
CA GLN A 135 20.98 13.57 39.31
C GLN A 135 21.17 12.51 40.40
N THR A 136 22.23 11.69 40.33
CA THR A 136 22.57 10.75 41.41
C THR A 136 23.40 11.42 42.50
N GLN A 137 22.91 12.52 43.09
CA GLN A 137 23.44 13.05 44.35
C GLN A 137 22.52 14.12 44.95
N GLN A 138 21.31 13.74 45.39
CA GLN A 138 20.67 14.25 46.62
C GLN A 138 19.25 13.66 46.79
N GLN A 139 19.18 12.69 47.70
CA GLN A 139 18.20 12.64 48.79
C GLN A 139 16.70 12.53 48.45
N SER A 140 16.23 11.28 48.46
CA SER A 140 15.03 10.78 49.16
C SER A 140 13.96 11.78 49.63
N GLU A 141 12.72 11.62 49.12
CA GLU A 141 11.51 11.42 49.95
C GLU A 141 10.26 11.07 49.11
N ARG A 142 9.79 9.83 49.33
CA ARG A 142 8.47 9.24 49.10
C ARG A 142 7.41 10.03 48.28
N LYS A 143 7.26 9.63 47.01
CA LYS A 143 5.98 9.15 46.47
C LYS A 143 6.29 8.12 45.40
N ASN A 144 6.05 6.85 45.69
CA ASN A 144 6.16 5.76 44.74
C ASN A 144 4.99 5.89 43.74
N VAL A 145 5.10 6.82 42.79
CA VAL A 145 4.42 6.63 41.52
C VAL A 145 5.27 5.63 40.78
N MET A 146 4.90 4.35 40.85
CA MET A 146 5.32 3.42 39.82
C MET A 146 4.77 3.98 38.51
N ILE A 147 5.58 4.74 37.78
CA ILE A 147 5.34 4.96 36.36
C ILE A 147 5.61 3.60 35.73
N GLY A 148 4.52 2.95 35.31
CA GLY A 148 4.55 1.61 34.75
C GLY A 148 5.60 1.53 33.67
N ASN A 149 6.37 0.45 33.70
CA ASN A 149 7.30 0.03 32.68
C ASN A 149 6.52 -0.45 31.42
N GLU A 150 5.47 0.26 31.03
CA GLU A 150 4.61 -0.07 29.91
C GLU A 150 5.34 0.31 28.64
N LYS A 151 5.81 -0.71 27.92
CA LYS A 151 6.45 -0.52 26.60
C LYS A 151 5.48 0.23 25.70
N ALA A 152 5.90 1.41 25.25
CA ALA A 152 5.16 2.19 24.27
C ALA A 152 5.56 1.76 22.85
N TYR A 153 4.58 1.68 21.96
CA TYR A 153 4.75 1.28 20.58
C TYR A 153 4.07 2.28 19.64
N SER A 154 4.68 2.46 18.48
CA SER A 154 4.02 3.03 17.31
C SER A 154 3.40 1.90 16.52
N HIS A 155 2.09 1.98 16.31
CA HIS A 155 1.29 1.05 15.53
C HIS A 155 0.91 1.68 14.21
N PHE A 156 1.04 0.91 13.13
CA PHE A 156 0.53 1.25 11.82
C PHE A 156 -0.16 0.03 11.21
N ALA A 157 -1.32 0.22 10.59
CA ALA A 157 -1.99 -0.83 9.83
C ALA A 157 -2.49 -0.28 8.50
N SER A 158 -2.22 -1.01 7.41
CA SER A 158 -2.77 -0.72 6.08
C SER A 158 -3.83 -1.75 5.69
N TYR A 159 -4.95 -1.29 5.16
CA TYR A 159 -6.13 -2.10 4.83
C TYR A 159 -6.32 -2.16 3.32
N TRP A 160 -6.57 -3.37 2.81
CA TRP A 160 -6.45 -3.66 1.38
C TRP A 160 -7.65 -4.44 0.87
N ALA A 161 -8.25 -3.96 -0.21
CA ALA A 161 -9.32 -4.67 -0.93
C ALA A 161 -8.79 -5.15 -2.28
N LYS A 162 -9.35 -6.23 -2.82
CA LYS A 162 -8.99 -6.68 -4.16
C LYS A 162 -9.63 -5.81 -5.21
N LEU A 163 -8.87 -5.47 -6.24
CA LEU A 163 -9.41 -4.82 -7.44
C LEU A 163 -10.31 -5.79 -8.19
N ILE A 164 -11.39 -5.27 -8.81
CA ILE A 164 -11.97 -5.98 -9.95
C ILE A 164 -10.86 -6.12 -11.00
N PRO A 165 -10.63 -7.33 -11.57
CA PRO A 165 -9.51 -7.52 -12.50
C PRO A 165 -9.56 -6.46 -13.59
N GLN A 166 -8.47 -5.71 -13.76
CA GLN A 166 -8.43 -4.66 -14.76
C GLN A 166 -7.95 -5.25 -16.08
N ALA A 167 -8.57 -4.88 -17.20
CA ALA A 167 -8.21 -5.37 -18.52
C ALA A 167 -6.71 -5.26 -18.84
N LEU A 168 -6.06 -4.13 -18.50
CA LEU A 168 -4.62 -3.97 -18.73
C LEU A 168 -3.73 -4.41 -17.54
N GLY A 169 -4.23 -4.28 -16.31
CA GLY A 169 -3.54 -4.68 -15.08
C GLY A 169 -2.37 -3.78 -14.68
N VAL A 170 -2.60 -2.47 -14.62
CA VAL A 170 -1.67 -1.46 -14.11
C VAL A 170 -2.34 -0.59 -13.05
N HIS A 171 -1.57 -0.17 -12.04
CA HIS A 171 -1.93 0.93 -11.15
C HIS A 171 -1.20 2.17 -11.64
N VAL A 172 -1.90 3.29 -11.75
CA VAL A 172 -1.33 4.56 -12.24
C VAL A 172 -1.43 5.65 -11.18
N MET A 173 -0.44 6.52 -11.15
CA MET A 173 -0.51 7.75 -10.37
C MET A 173 -1.59 8.65 -10.97
N GLN A 174 -2.38 9.27 -10.09
CA GLN A 174 -3.18 10.41 -10.52
C GLN A 174 -2.29 11.54 -10.97
N ARG A 175 -2.67 12.13 -12.10
CA ARG A 175 -2.04 13.37 -12.56
C ARG A 175 -2.40 14.48 -11.59
N ARG A 176 -1.41 15.27 -11.23
CA ARG A 176 -1.59 16.46 -10.41
C ARG A 176 -1.78 17.68 -11.30
N ASP A 177 -2.43 18.70 -10.76
CA ASP A 177 -2.51 20.00 -11.41
C ASP A 177 -1.09 20.53 -11.69
N GLY A 178 -0.84 20.91 -12.93
CA GLY A 178 0.48 21.36 -13.38
C GLY A 178 1.41 20.27 -13.93
N ASP A 179 0.99 18.99 -13.99
CA ASP A 179 1.73 17.97 -14.74
C ASP A 179 1.74 18.30 -16.24
N VAL A 180 2.83 18.92 -16.69
CA VAL A 180 3.01 19.36 -18.10
C VAL A 180 3.29 18.21 -19.06
N GLU A 181 3.87 17.10 -18.59
CA GLU A 181 4.08 15.93 -19.43
C GLU A 181 2.79 15.12 -19.59
N PRO A 182 2.36 14.80 -20.82
CA PRO A 182 1.17 14.00 -21.08
C PRO A 182 1.38 12.55 -20.62
N GLY A 183 0.29 11.84 -20.32
CA GLY A 183 0.33 10.42 -19.96
C GLY A 183 0.24 10.14 -18.46
N LEU A 184 0.21 8.84 -18.13
CA LEU A 184 0.01 8.32 -16.78
C LEU A 184 1.23 7.55 -16.31
N ILE A 185 1.74 7.88 -15.11
CA ILE A 185 2.90 7.18 -14.54
C ILE A 185 2.41 5.88 -13.91
N VAL A 186 3.04 4.75 -14.28
CA VAL A 186 2.78 3.44 -13.71
C VAL A 186 3.37 3.37 -12.30
N LEU A 187 2.50 3.17 -11.32
CA LEU A 187 2.85 2.94 -9.92
C LEU A 187 3.10 1.46 -9.64
N ALA A 188 2.34 0.56 -10.28
CA ALA A 188 2.53 -0.87 -10.16
C ALA A 188 2.00 -1.59 -11.40
N VAL A 189 2.53 -2.78 -11.64
CA VAL A 189 2.02 -3.70 -12.66
C VAL A 189 1.56 -4.96 -11.95
N VAL A 190 0.33 -5.36 -12.23
CA VAL A 190 -0.26 -6.56 -11.65
C VAL A 190 0.45 -7.79 -12.22
N THR A 191 0.86 -8.72 -11.36
CA THR A 191 1.58 -9.92 -11.79
C THR A 191 0.71 -10.78 -12.72
N GLY A 192 1.28 -11.19 -13.86
CA GLY A 192 0.57 -11.99 -14.86
C GLY A 192 -0.49 -11.23 -15.65
N SER A 193 -0.51 -9.90 -15.61
CA SER A 193 -1.41 -9.08 -16.42
C SER A 193 -0.91 -8.89 -17.85
N PRO A 194 -1.77 -8.45 -18.79
CA PRO A 194 -1.34 -8.09 -20.13
C PRO A 194 -0.25 -7.02 -20.17
N ALA A 195 -0.26 -6.05 -19.25
CA ALA A 195 0.81 -5.08 -19.15
C ALA A 195 2.15 -5.71 -18.72
N ALA A 196 2.12 -6.67 -17.79
CA ALA A 196 3.32 -7.40 -17.39
C ALA A 196 3.91 -8.20 -18.56
N GLU A 197 3.05 -8.87 -19.31
CA GLU A 197 3.45 -9.63 -20.51
C GLU A 197 4.01 -8.73 -21.61
N ALA A 198 3.45 -7.53 -21.77
CA ALA A 198 3.93 -6.50 -22.70
C ALA A 198 5.22 -5.80 -22.22
N GLY A 199 5.76 -6.15 -21.04
CA GLY A 199 7.01 -5.63 -20.51
C GLY A 199 6.90 -4.22 -19.93
N VAL A 200 5.69 -3.76 -19.61
CA VAL A 200 5.47 -2.52 -18.85
C VAL A 200 6.04 -2.69 -17.44
N ALA A 201 6.63 -1.63 -16.90
CA ALA A 201 7.26 -1.63 -15.59
C ALA A 201 6.85 -0.38 -14.78
N ILE A 202 7.07 -0.45 -13.47
CA ILE A 202 6.97 0.71 -12.58
C ILE A 202 7.81 1.88 -13.10
N GLY A 203 7.25 3.08 -13.04
CA GLY A 203 7.88 4.31 -13.52
C GLY A 203 7.73 4.57 -15.02
N ASP A 204 7.20 3.63 -15.80
CA ASP A 204 6.83 3.91 -17.18
C ASP A 204 5.72 4.96 -17.23
N ARG A 205 5.75 5.81 -18.24
CA ARG A 205 4.69 6.80 -18.50
C ARG A 205 3.88 6.36 -19.71
N LEU A 206 2.67 5.87 -19.48
CA LEU A 206 1.73 5.44 -20.53
C LEU A 206 1.22 6.67 -21.28
N LEU A 207 1.37 6.68 -22.60
CA LEU A 207 1.02 7.82 -23.45
C LEU A 207 -0.28 7.55 -24.22
N THR A 208 -0.34 6.44 -24.95
CA THR A 208 -1.51 6.06 -25.74
C THR A 208 -1.80 4.56 -25.68
N LEU A 209 -3.07 4.20 -25.85
CA LEU A 209 -3.52 2.82 -26.07
C LEU A 209 -4.44 2.81 -27.29
N GLY A 210 -4.05 2.11 -28.36
CA GLY A 210 -4.80 2.10 -29.62
C GLY A 210 -4.96 3.48 -30.25
N GLY A 211 -3.95 4.34 -30.09
CA GLY A 211 -3.99 5.72 -30.55
C GLY A 211 -4.78 6.68 -29.66
N GLU A 212 -5.50 6.21 -28.64
CA GLU A 212 -6.21 7.06 -27.67
C GLU A 212 -5.25 7.60 -26.62
N ALA A 213 -5.24 8.91 -26.42
CA ALA A 213 -4.36 9.57 -25.46
C ALA A 213 -4.80 9.30 -24.01
N LEU A 214 -3.89 8.78 -23.20
CA LEU A 214 -4.14 8.39 -21.82
C LEU A 214 -3.96 9.59 -20.89
N SER A 215 -5.04 10.33 -20.66
CA SER A 215 -5.01 11.56 -19.86
C SER A 215 -5.44 11.37 -18.40
N SER A 216 -6.18 10.32 -18.08
CA SER A 216 -6.63 9.97 -16.73
C SER A 216 -6.80 8.46 -16.55
N GLY A 217 -6.89 7.99 -15.30
CA GLY A 217 -7.18 6.59 -15.01
C GLY A 217 -8.50 6.11 -15.61
N GLN A 218 -9.51 6.97 -15.69
CA GLN A 218 -10.81 6.66 -16.30
C GLN A 218 -10.68 6.46 -17.82
N VAL A 219 -9.89 7.30 -18.49
CA VAL A 219 -9.62 7.13 -19.93
C VAL A 219 -8.85 5.84 -20.19
N LEU A 220 -7.86 5.52 -19.34
CA LEU A 220 -7.15 4.24 -19.41
C LEU A 220 -8.08 3.05 -19.23
N GLN A 221 -8.98 3.10 -18.26
CA GLN A 221 -9.96 2.04 -18.03
C GLN A 221 -10.87 1.87 -19.25
N ALA A 222 -11.44 2.95 -19.76
CA ALA A 222 -12.34 2.93 -20.91
C ALA A 222 -11.64 2.41 -22.18
N ALA A 223 -10.40 2.86 -22.44
CA ALA A 223 -9.61 2.40 -23.57
C ALA A 223 -9.26 0.90 -23.44
N SER A 224 -8.89 0.45 -22.23
CA SER A 224 -8.57 -0.96 -21.97
C SER A 224 -9.79 -1.87 -22.19
N GLN A 225 -10.98 -1.43 -21.75
CA GLN A 225 -12.23 -2.15 -21.99
C GLN A 225 -12.63 -2.15 -23.47
N ARG A 226 -12.45 -1.03 -24.18
CA ARG A 226 -12.73 -0.92 -25.62
C ARG A 226 -11.90 -1.89 -26.45
N TYR A 227 -10.63 -2.06 -26.12
CA TYR A 227 -9.70 -2.94 -26.82
C TYR A 227 -9.58 -4.33 -26.16
N ALA A 228 -10.50 -4.69 -25.27
CA ALA A 228 -10.50 -5.98 -24.62
C ALA A 228 -10.53 -7.14 -25.65
N GLY A 229 -9.62 -8.09 -25.50
CA GLY A 229 -9.43 -9.22 -26.40
C GLY A 229 -8.82 -8.87 -27.77
N GLN A 230 -8.46 -7.62 -28.01
CA GLN A 230 -7.87 -7.16 -29.26
C GLN A 230 -6.39 -6.82 -29.06
N ASP A 231 -5.56 -7.27 -30.00
CA ASP A 231 -4.15 -6.88 -30.01
C ASP A 231 -4.02 -5.43 -30.49
N VAL A 232 -3.52 -4.56 -29.63
CA VAL A 232 -3.49 -3.11 -29.84
C VAL A 232 -2.12 -2.51 -29.48
N GLU A 233 -1.75 -1.41 -30.12
CA GLU A 233 -0.51 -0.69 -29.78
C GLU A 233 -0.65 0.04 -28.45
N LEU A 234 0.27 -0.23 -27.52
CA LEU A 234 0.52 0.58 -26.34
C LEU A 234 1.80 1.36 -26.54
N VAL A 235 1.72 2.67 -26.31
CA VAL A 235 2.86 3.59 -26.38
C VAL A 235 3.15 4.11 -24.99
N PHE A 236 4.40 3.99 -24.55
CA PHE A 236 4.84 4.49 -23.25
C PHE A 236 6.25 5.06 -23.33
N LYS A 237 6.63 5.89 -22.35
CA LYS A 237 7.97 6.44 -22.19
C LYS A 237 8.64 5.76 -21.00
N ARG A 238 9.84 5.21 -21.22
CA ARG A 238 10.72 4.70 -20.17
C ARG A 238 11.97 5.56 -20.14
N ALA A 239 12.23 6.19 -18.99
CA ALA A 239 13.21 7.27 -18.88
C ALA A 239 12.93 8.38 -19.93
N GLN A 240 13.75 8.49 -20.98
CA GLN A 240 13.55 9.46 -22.07
C GLN A 240 13.15 8.82 -23.41
N ALA A 241 13.16 7.49 -23.50
CA ALA A 241 12.86 6.79 -24.74
C ALA A 241 11.37 6.40 -24.81
N GLN A 242 10.75 6.69 -25.96
CA GLN A 242 9.41 6.19 -26.26
C GLN A 242 9.50 4.77 -26.81
N GLN A 243 8.67 3.89 -26.28
CA GLN A 243 8.54 2.50 -26.68
C GLN A 243 7.13 2.26 -27.22
N ARG A 244 7.03 1.37 -28.21
CA ARG A 244 5.77 0.91 -28.79
C ARG A 244 5.74 -0.60 -28.68
N VAL A 245 4.72 -1.13 -28.04
CA VAL A 245 4.54 -2.57 -27.85
C VAL A 245 3.12 -2.97 -28.23
N ARG A 246 2.94 -4.24 -28.54
CA ARG A 246 1.64 -4.85 -28.78
C ARG A 246 1.15 -5.46 -27.46
N VAL A 247 -0.09 -5.18 -27.09
CA VAL A 247 -0.72 -5.69 -25.87
C VAL A 247 -2.15 -6.10 -26.18
N THR A 248 -2.62 -7.18 -25.55
CA THR A 248 -4.01 -7.62 -25.64
C THR A 248 -4.67 -7.45 -24.27
N PRO A 249 -5.39 -6.34 -24.01
CA PRO A 249 -6.13 -6.18 -22.76
C PRO A 249 -7.10 -7.35 -22.52
N GLY A 250 -7.19 -7.82 -21.29
CA GLY A 250 -8.07 -8.91 -20.90
C GLY A 250 -9.55 -8.56 -21.02
N SER A 251 -10.39 -9.58 -21.21
CA SER A 251 -11.84 -9.44 -21.34
C SER A 251 -12.60 -9.21 -20.03
N ASN A 252 -11.93 -9.29 -18.89
CA ASN A 252 -12.57 -9.46 -17.58
C ASN A 252 -12.46 -8.24 -16.66
N GLY A 253 -12.73 -7.02 -17.15
CA GLY A 253 -12.65 -5.80 -16.34
C GLY A 253 -13.70 -4.73 -16.63
#